data_AF-F0J6V1-F1
#
_entry.id   AF-F0J6V1-F1
#
_cell.length_a   1.000
_cell.length_b   1.000
_cell.length_c   1.000
_cell.angle_alpha   90.00
_cell.angle_beta   90.00
_cell.angle_gamma   90.00
#
_symmetry.space_group_name_H-M   'P 1'
#
loop_
_entity.id
_entity.type
_entity.pdbx_description
1 polymer ?
#
loop_
_entity_poly.entity_id
_entity_poly.type
_entity_poly.pdbx_seq_one_letter_code
_entity_poly.pdbx_strand_id
1 'polypeptide(L)' 'MGGARFGCVLADTGYGLSAPFRQALSARNLRWAVGIPFKQKVYPADVALIFPTAGRGRPRQRHIPAWFSSVALLGLGL' A
#
# COMPACT_ATOMS: atom_id res chain seq x y z
N MET A 1 -20.44 26.43 -18.32
CA MET A 1 -19.51 25.62 -17.50
C MET A 1 -20.07 24.21 -17.42
N GLY A 2 -19.62 23.30 -18.30
CA GLY A 2 -20.06 21.91 -18.33
C GLY A 2 -18.92 21.00 -17.86
N GLY A 3 -18.91 20.61 -16.60
CA GLY A 3 -17.97 19.63 -16.06
C GLY A 3 -18.74 18.36 -15.71
N ALA A 4 -18.31 17.21 -16.22
CA ALA A 4 -18.87 15.94 -15.82
C ALA A 4 -18.50 15.64 -14.36
N ARG A 5 -19.52 15.40 -13.53
CA ARG A 5 -19.33 14.92 -12.15
C ARG A 5 -19.43 13.40 -12.15
N PHE A 6 -18.30 12.73 -12.18
CA PHE A 6 -18.24 11.28 -12.04
C PHE A 6 -18.27 10.91 -10.56
N GLY A 7 -19.31 10.18 -10.13
CA GLY A 7 -19.43 9.68 -8.77
C GLY A 7 -18.63 8.40 -8.50
N CYS A 8 -18.09 7.77 -9.55
CA CYS A 8 -17.29 6.55 -9.46
C CYS A 8 -16.18 6.52 -10.52
N VAL A 9 -15.01 5.98 -10.17
CA VAL A 9 -13.87 5.77 -11.08
C VAL A 9 -13.55 4.28 -11.18
N LEU A 10 -13.53 3.74 -12.40
CA LEU A 10 -13.01 2.41 -12.70
C LEU A 10 -11.75 2.56 -13.54
N ALA A 11 -10.64 1.95 -13.11
CA ALA A 11 -9.38 1.96 -13.87
C ALA A 11 -8.72 0.58 -13.90
N ASP A 12 -7.91 0.33 -14.93
CA ASP A 12 -7.21 -0.94 -15.10
C ASP A 12 -6.00 -1.08 -14.15
N THR A 13 -5.33 -2.23 -14.25
CA THR A 13 -4.19 -2.60 -13.40
C THR A 13 -2.97 -1.67 -13.50
N GLY A 14 -2.79 -0.98 -14.62
CA GLY A 14 -1.69 -0.02 -14.80
C GLY A 14 -1.79 1.15 -13.82
N TYR A 15 -3.00 1.68 -13.65
CA TYR A 15 -3.27 2.75 -12.66
C TYR A 15 -3.28 2.24 -11.23
N GLY A 16 -3.70 0.98 -11.04
CA GLY A 16 -3.76 0.37 -9.72
C GLY A 16 -2.41 0.05 -9.10
N LEU A 17 -1.28 0.17 -9.81
CA LEU A 17 0.06 0.08 -9.22
C LEU A 17 0.42 1.32 -8.37
N SER A 18 -0.10 2.49 -8.74
CA SER A 18 0.26 3.77 -8.12
C SER A 18 -0.51 4.01 -6.82
N ALA A 19 0.15 3.88 -5.67
CA ALA A 19 -0.44 4.22 -4.38
C ALA A 19 -0.90 5.69 -4.31
N PRO A 20 -0.11 6.69 -4.78
CA PRO A 20 -0.55 8.09 -4.83
C PRO A 20 -1.82 8.29 -5.65
N PHE A 21 -1.97 7.56 -6.77
CA PHE A 21 -3.19 7.64 -7.59
C PHE A 21 -4.42 7.17 -6.80
N ARG A 22 -4.34 5.99 -6.17
CA ARG A 22 -5.43 5.46 -5.33
C ARG A 22 -5.76 6.40 -4.16
N GLN A 23 -4.73 6.93 -3.49
CA GLN A 23 -4.90 7.89 -2.39
C GLN A 23 -5.58 9.19 -2.85
N ALA A 24 -5.22 9.71 -4.02
CA ALA A 24 -5.83 10.92 -4.57
C ALA A 24 -7.32 10.74 -4.89
N LEU A 25 -7.74 9.53 -5.34
CA LEU A 25 -9.15 9.22 -5.55
C LEU A 25 -9.93 9.23 -4.22
N SER A 26 -9.38 8.62 -3.18
CA SER A 26 -9.97 8.66 -1.83
C SER A 26 -10.01 10.06 -1.24
N ALA A 27 -8.94 10.85 -1.39
CA ALA A 27 -8.88 12.24 -0.89
C ALA A 27 -9.91 13.16 -1.56
N ARG A 28 -10.35 12.82 -2.78
CA ARG A 28 -11.42 13.51 -3.51
C ARG A 28 -12.82 12.96 -3.20
N ASN A 29 -12.92 12.03 -2.26
CA ASN A 29 -14.16 11.36 -1.86
C ASN A 29 -14.89 10.67 -3.04
N LEU A 30 -14.12 10.11 -3.99
CA LEU A 30 -14.68 9.35 -5.11
C LEU A 30 -14.85 7.89 -4.70
N ARG A 31 -15.97 7.26 -5.10
CA ARG A 31 -16.01 5.79 -5.12
C ARG A 31 -15.10 5.30 -6.23
N TRP A 32 -14.30 4.27 -5.97
CA TRP A 32 -13.40 3.76 -7.00
C TRP A 32 -13.14 2.27 -6.87
N ALA A 33 -12.87 1.66 -8.02
CA ALA A 33 -12.31 0.33 -8.14
C ALA A 33 -11.16 0.39 -9.14
N VAL A 34 -10.01 -0.16 -8.78
CA VAL A 34 -8.86 -0.25 -9.67
C VAL A 34 -8.34 -1.68 -9.66
N GLY A 35 -7.95 -2.18 -10.82
CA GLY A 35 -7.31 -3.50 -10.90
C GLY A 35 -5.99 -3.50 -10.12
N ILE A 36 -5.70 -4.55 -9.37
CA ILE A 36 -4.37 -4.74 -8.76
C ILE A 36 -3.70 -5.90 -9.48
N PRO A 37 -2.46 -5.75 -9.99
CA PRO A 37 -1.79 -6.84 -10.68
C PRO A 37 -1.43 -7.96 -9.69
N PHE A 38 -1.56 -9.22 -10.14
CA PHE A 38 -1.38 -10.41 -9.31
C PHE A 38 -0.01 -10.51 -8.62
N LYS A 39 1.01 -9.84 -9.16
CA LYS A 39 2.38 -9.84 -8.63
C LYS A 39 2.55 -8.89 -7.42
N GLN A 40 1.63 -7.94 -7.23
CA GLN A 40 1.70 -6.98 -6.13
C GLN A 40 1.19 -7.61 -4.84
N LYS A 41 2.02 -7.59 -3.80
CA LYS A 41 1.59 -7.98 -2.46
C LYS A 41 0.72 -6.88 -1.87
N VAL A 42 -0.50 -7.25 -1.47
CA VAL A 42 -1.45 -6.38 -0.76
C VAL A 42 -1.64 -6.95 0.63
N TYR A 43 -1.62 -6.07 1.63
CA TYR A 43 -1.90 -6.42 3.01
C TYR A 43 -3.14 -5.64 3.48
N PRO A 44 -3.88 -6.18 4.46
CA PRO A 44 -4.92 -5.44 5.17
C PRO A 44 -4.41 -4.09 5.72
N ALA A 45 -5.33 -3.14 5.93
CA ALA A 45 -4.97 -1.76 6.29
C ALA A 45 -4.35 -1.61 7.69
N ASP A 46 -4.62 -2.57 8.57
CA ASP A 46 -4.06 -2.70 9.93
C ASP A 46 -2.61 -3.23 9.93
N VAL A 47 -2.09 -3.65 8.78
CA VAL A 47 -0.73 -4.16 8.65
C VAL A 47 0.27 -3.03 8.49
N ALA A 48 1.06 -2.80 9.54
CA ALA A 48 2.21 -1.91 9.47
C ALA A 48 3.31 -2.52 8.58
N LEU A 49 3.65 -1.81 7.50
CA LEU A 49 4.81 -2.08 6.66
C LEU A 49 6.01 -1.28 7.17
N ILE A 50 7.05 -1.97 7.63
CA ILE A 50 8.24 -1.36 8.20
C ILE A 50 9.47 -1.63 7.35
N PHE A 51 10.47 -0.76 7.46
CA PHE A 51 11.81 -1.01 6.92
C PHE A 51 12.63 -1.72 8.00
N PRO A 52 12.93 -3.01 7.85
CA PRO A 52 13.61 -3.76 8.91
C PRO A 52 15.09 -3.42 8.93
N THR A 53 15.66 -3.24 10.12
CA THR A 53 17.11 -3.14 10.31
C THR A 53 17.75 -4.49 10.02
N ALA A 54 18.70 -4.54 9.10
CA ALA A 54 19.40 -5.78 8.77
C ALA A 54 20.41 -6.13 9.87
N GLY A 55 20.26 -7.30 10.52
CA GLY A 55 21.24 -7.79 11.50
C GLY A 55 22.55 -8.29 10.87
N ARG A 56 22.51 -8.72 9.61
CA ARG A 56 23.67 -9.13 8.80
C ARG A 56 23.34 -9.03 7.31
N GLY A 57 24.35 -8.87 6.46
CA GLY A 57 24.21 -8.92 5.00
C GLY A 57 23.70 -7.61 4.39
N ARG A 58 23.23 -7.68 3.13
CA ARG A 58 22.80 -6.49 2.37
C ARG A 58 21.52 -5.90 2.97
N PRO A 59 21.44 -4.57 3.14
CA PRO A 59 20.20 -3.91 3.56
C PRO A 59 19.03 -4.28 2.65
N ARG A 60 17.85 -4.44 3.24
CA ARG A 60 16.64 -4.65 2.46
C ARG A 60 16.34 -3.41 1.62
N GLN A 61 15.67 -3.60 0.49
CA GLN A 61 15.23 -2.50 -0.36
C GLN A 61 13.71 -2.29 -0.33
N ARG A 62 12.98 -3.17 0.35
CA ARG A 62 11.52 -3.21 0.36
C ARG A 62 11.02 -3.33 1.79
N HIS A 63 9.89 -2.68 2.07
CA HIS A 63 9.17 -2.87 3.33
C HIS A 63 8.73 -4.32 3.50
N ILE A 64 8.63 -4.76 4.76
CA ILE A 64 8.03 -6.04 5.15
C ILE A 64 6.92 -5.78 6.17
N PRO A 65 5.93 -6.67 6.29
CA PRO A 65 5.00 -6.63 7.41
C PRO A 65 5.73 -6.74 8.75
N ALA A 66 5.29 -5.99 9.74
CA ALA A 66 5.95 -5.89 11.04
C ALA A 66 6.24 -7.26 11.69
N TRP A 67 5.30 -8.21 11.62
CA TRP A 67 5.47 -9.56 12.18
C TRP A 67 6.56 -10.42 11.51
N PHE A 68 7.02 -10.07 10.31
CA PHE A 68 8.17 -10.74 9.67
C PHE A 68 9.52 -10.17 10.14
N SER A 69 9.52 -9.08 10.91
CA SER A 69 10.75 -8.47 11.42
C SER A 69 11.17 -9.11 12.73
N SER A 70 12.36 -9.71 12.75
CA SER A 70 12.96 -10.31 13.95
C SER A 70 13.17 -9.32 15.10
N VAL A 71 13.26 -8.01 14.82
CA VAL A 71 13.36 -6.96 15.84
C VAL A 71 11.99 -6.54 16.38
N ALA A 72 10.95 -6.53 15.53
CA ALA A 72 9.61 -6.09 15.96
C ALA A 72 8.96 -7.08 16.94
N LEU A 73 9.27 -8.37 16.83
CA LEU A 73 8.80 -9.39 17.77
C LEU A 73 9.43 -9.28 19.17
N LEU A 74 10.60 -8.63 19.30
CA LEU A 74 11.29 -8.45 20.58
C LEU A 74 10.96 -7.11 21.26
N GLY A 75 10.28 -6.18 20.57
CA GLY A 75 9.93 -4.85 21.09
C GLY A 75 8.47 -4.68 21.55
N LEU A 76 7.65 -5.73 21.45
CA LEU A 76 6.26 -5.76 21.97
C LEU A 76 6.15 -6.55 23.28
N GLY A 77 7.28 -6.93 23.87
CA GLY A 77 7.39 -7.58 25.17
C GLY A 77 8.33 -6.83 26.09
N LEU A 78 7.95 -5.61 26.47
CA LEU A 78 8.31 -4.88 27.70
C LEU A 78 7.57 -3.53 27.71
#